data_AF-A0AAD1BFC1-F1
#
_entry.id   AF-A0AAD1BFC1-F1
#
_cell.length_a   1.000
_cell.length_b   1.000
_cell.length_c   1.000
_cell.angle_alpha   90.00
_cell.angle_beta   90.00
_cell.angle_gamma   90.00
#
_symmetry.space_group_name_H-M   'P 1'
#
loop_
_entity.id
_entity.type
_entity.pdbx_description
1 polymer ?
#
loop_
_entity_poly.entity_id
_entity_poly.type
_entity_poly.pdbx_seq_one_letter_code
_entity_poly.pdbx_strand_id
1 'polypeptide(L)' 'MNFLRSLFAPRQSFRSFALLDSQGRCQAFKHCLAAPVGDGWVEIREVRLNWLHQPLPASARISPRCSGPVVQPILAT' A
#
# COMPACT_ATOMS: atom_id res chain seq x y z
N MET A 1 8.21 11.50 -31.51
CA MET A 1 7.99 12.61 -30.56
C MET A 1 6.75 12.28 -29.74
N ASN A 2 6.86 11.43 -28.71
CA ASN A 2 5.71 10.72 -28.14
C ASN A 2 5.40 11.23 -26.73
N PHE A 3 4.98 12.48 -26.62
CA PHE A 3 4.73 13.15 -25.33
C PHE A 3 3.41 12.71 -24.65
N LEU A 4 2.49 12.09 -25.38
CA LEU A 4 1.17 11.74 -24.86
C LEU A 4 1.08 10.36 -24.21
N ARG A 5 2.15 9.54 -24.27
CA ARG A 5 2.15 8.18 -23.72
C ARG A 5 2.10 8.13 -22.19
N SER A 6 2.46 9.23 -21.51
CA SER A 6 2.36 9.37 -20.05
C SER A 6 0.91 9.40 -19.55
N LEU A 7 -0.04 9.87 -20.38
CA LEU A 7 -1.46 9.94 -20.01
C LEU A 7 -2.14 8.57 -19.92
N PHE A 8 -1.59 7.57 -20.62
CA PHE A 8 -2.04 6.19 -20.58
C PHE A 8 -1.12 5.31 -19.72
N ALA A 9 -0.13 5.89 -19.04
CA ALA A 9 0.70 5.12 -18.11
C ALA A 9 -0.18 4.72 -16.91
N PRO A 10 -0.12 3.45 -16.46
CA PRO A 10 -0.85 3.00 -15.29
C PRO A 10 -0.48 3.92 -14.13
N ARG A 11 -1.48 4.62 -13.60
CA ARG A 11 -1.30 5.59 -12.52
C ARG A 11 -0.69 4.85 -11.34
N GLN A 12 0.60 5.05 -11.09
CA GLN A 12 1.30 4.32 -10.04
C GLN A 12 0.56 4.62 -8.73
N SER A 13 -0.08 3.60 -8.17
CA SER A 13 -0.83 3.71 -6.94
C SER A 13 0.17 4.00 -5.82
N PHE A 14 0.17 5.23 -5.30
CA PHE A 14 0.92 5.52 -4.10
C PHE A 14 0.37 4.68 -2.95
N ARG A 15 1.26 3.99 -2.25
CA ARG A 15 0.94 3.11 -1.14
C ARG A 15 1.45 3.73 0.14
N SER A 16 0.67 3.57 1.20
CA SER A 16 1.05 4.03 2.53
C SER A 16 1.66 2.87 3.31
N PHE A 17 2.73 3.13 4.04
CA PHE A 17 3.41 2.15 4.87
C PHE A 17 3.57 2.69 6.29
N ALA A 18 3.41 1.81 7.27
CA ALA A 18 3.72 2.07 8.66
C ALA A 18 4.95 1.24 9.07
N LEU A 19 5.88 1.84 9.79
CA LEU A 19 6.96 1.14 10.45
C LEU A 19 6.48 0.66 11.81
N LEU A 20 6.53 -0.65 12.03
CA LEU A 20 6.22 -1.26 13.31
C LEU A 20 7.49 -1.58 14.08
N ASP A 21 7.45 -1.33 15.38
CA ASP A 21 8.45 -1.82 16.33
C ASP A 21 8.31 -3.34 16.55
N SER A 22 9.30 -3.97 17.17
CA SER A 22 9.24 -5.37 17.64
C SER A 22 8.02 -5.66 18.51
N GLN A 23 7.50 -4.66 19.22
CA GLN A 23 6.27 -4.77 20.01
C GLN A 23 4.97 -4.57 19.19
N GLY A 24 5.06 -4.35 17.88
CA GLY A 24 3.92 -4.11 16.99
C GLY A 24 3.31 -2.71 17.07
N ARG A 25 4.01 -1.75 17.69
CA ARG A 25 3.59 -0.34 17.80
C ARG A 25 4.04 0.44 16.56
N CYS A 26 3.20 1.34 16.07
CA CYS A 26 3.55 2.18 14.93
C CYS A 26 4.51 3.29 15.35
N GLN A 27 5.71 3.32 14.78
CA GLN A 27 6.70 4.38 15.02
C GLN A 27 6.66 5.47 13.96
N ALA A 28 6.51 5.10 12.69
CA ALA A 28 6.60 6.05 11.58
C ALA A 28 5.67 5.69 10.44
N PHE A 29 5.37 6.68 9.59
CA PHE A 29 4.59 6.51 8.38
C PHE A 29 5.38 6.97 7.17
N LYS A 30 5.19 6.28 6.04
CA LYS A 30 5.83 6.62 4.77
C LYS A 30 4.85 6.43 3.63
N HIS A 31 4.75 7.43 2.76
CA HIS A 31 3.96 7.37 1.54
C HIS A 31 4.91 7.16 0.37
N CYS A 32 4.87 6.00 -0.28
CA CYS A 32 5.81 5.64 -1.34
C CYS A 32 5.14 4.81 -2.44
N LEU A 33 5.68 4.93 -3.65
CA LEU A 33 5.27 4.12 -4.80
C LEU A 33 5.84 2.69 -4.73
N ALA A 34 7.02 2.55 -4.14
CA ALA A 34 7.74 1.30 -4.00
C ALA A 34 7.73 0.81 -2.55
N ALA A 35 7.79 -0.51 -2.37
CA ALA A 35 7.98 -1.11 -1.05
C ALA A 35 9.28 -0.56 -0.43
N PRO A 36 9.22 0.05 0.76
CA PRO A 36 10.42 0.56 1.41
C PRO A 36 11.38 -0.59 1.73
N VAL A 37 12.67 -0.36 1.48
CA VAL A 37 13.73 -1.28 1.91
C VAL A 37 13.89 -1.15 3.43
N GLY A 38 13.66 -2.26 4.14
CA GLY A 38 13.82 -2.38 5.59
C GLY A 38 12.81 -3.34 6.22
N ASP A 39 13.20 -3.99 7.31
CA ASP A 39 12.32 -4.85 8.09
C ASP A 39 11.33 -4.03 8.94
N GLY A 40 10.12 -4.58 9.15
CA GLY A 40 9.08 -3.97 9.98
C GLY A 40 8.16 -2.97 9.27
N TRP A 41 8.37 -2.71 7.98
CA TRP A 41 7.40 -1.93 7.18
C TRP A 41 6.19 -2.77 6.81
N VAL A 42 5.01 -2.28 7.15
CA VAL A 42 3.72 -2.90 6.82
C VAL A 42 2.91 -1.94 5.97
N GLU A 43 2.37 -2.43 4.87
CA GLU A 43 1.46 -1.66 4.02
C GLU A 43 0.14 -1.39 4.76
N ILE A 44 -0.33 -0.15 4.71
CA ILE A 44 -1.57 0.30 5.35
C ILE A 44 -2.46 1.00 4.34
N ARG A 45 -3.78 0.92 4.57
CA ARG A 45 -4.76 1.49 3.65
C ARG A 45 -4.88 3.00 3.75
N GLU A 46 -4.62 3.54 4.93
CA GLU A 46 -4.66 4.96 5.23
C GLU A 46 -3.61 5.29 6.29
N VAL A 47 -3.12 6.54 6.31
CA VAL A 47 -2.23 7.02 7.38
C VAL A 47 -3.08 7.71 8.43
N ARG A 48 -3.11 7.18 9.66
CA ARG A 48 -3.73 7.87 10.80
C ARG A 48 -2.70 8.15 11.89
N LEU A 49 -2.55 9.44 12.23
CA LEU A 49 -1.70 9.91 13.33
C LEU A 49 -2.10 9.30 14.68
N ASN A 50 -3.38 8.94 14.85
CA ASN A 50 -3.87 8.28 16.06
C ASN A 50 -3.25 6.89 16.31
N TRP A 51 -2.61 6.29 15.30
CA TRP A 51 -1.90 5.02 15.48
C TRP A 51 -0.45 5.20 15.93
N LEU A 52 0.08 6.43 15.92
CA LEU A 52 1.44 6.71 16.36
C LEU A 52 1.59 6.27 17.83
N HIS A 53 2.63 5.48 18.11
CA HIS A 53 2.91 4.84 19.41
C HIS A 53 1.83 3.84 19.89
N GLN A 54 0.81 3.55 19.10
CA GLN A 54 -0.25 2.58 19.39
C GLN A 54 -0.03 1.29 18.58
N PRO A 55 -0.57 0.15 19.05
CA PRO A 55 -0.53 -1.09 18.28
C PRO A 55 -1.33 -0.94 16.99
N LEU A 56 -0.73 -1.24 15.84
CA LEU A 56 -1.40 -1.08 14.55
C LEU A 56 -2.51 -2.14 14.42
N PRO A 57 -3.79 -1.75 14.31
CA PRO A 57 -4.90 -2.70 14.22
C PRO A 57 -4.80 -3.53 12.93
N ALA A 58 -5.15 -4.81 13.02
CA ALA A 58 -5.10 -5.73 11.88
C ALA A 58 -5.95 -5.25 10.68
N SER A 59 -7.07 -4.58 10.94
CA SER A 59 -7.93 -4.00 9.90
C SER A 59 -7.28 -2.88 9.09
N ALA A 60 -6.29 -2.18 9.64
CA ALA A 60 -5.56 -1.14 8.94
C ALA A 60 -4.45 -1.69 8.04
N ARG A 61 -3.96 -2.89 8.35
CA ARG A 61 -2.91 -3.59 7.61
C ARG A 61 -3.50 -4.08 6.29
N ILE A 62 -2.95 -3.61 5.18
CA ILE A 62 -3.15 -4.27 3.90
C ILE A 62 -2.26 -5.51 3.96
N SER A 63 -2.86 -6.62 4.40
CA SER A 63 -2.24 -7.91 4.14
C SER A 63 -2.08 -8.02 2.61
N PRO A 64 -0.92 -8.44 2.08
CA PRO A 64 -0.76 -8.73 0.66
C PRO A 64 -1.55 -10.00 0.37
N ARG A 65 -2.88 -9.93 0.49
CA ARG A 65 -3.78 -10.78 -0.26
C ARG A 65 -3.38 -10.44 -1.67
N CYS A 66 -2.71 -11.35 -2.36
CA CYS A 66 -2.49 -11.23 -3.79
C CYS A 66 -3.85 -10.86 -4.38
N SER A 67 -4.04 -9.57 -4.67
CA SER A 67 -5.08 -9.12 -5.58
C SER A 67 -4.61 -9.64 -6.94
N GLY A 68 -4.75 -10.96 -7.13
CA GLY A 68 -4.63 -11.57 -8.42
C GLY A 68 -5.56 -10.82 -9.36
N PRO A 69 -5.19 -10.66 -10.63
CA PRO A 69 -6.00 -9.94 -11.59
C PRO A 69 -7.42 -10.51 -11.52
N VAL A 70 -8.39 -9.65 -11.21
CA VAL A 70 -9.79 -9.98 -11.39
C VAL A 70 -9.97 -10.18 -12.89
N VAL A 71 -9.85 -11.44 -13.34
CA VAL A 71 -10.21 -11.85 -14.69
C VAL A 71 -11.71 -11.73 -14.73
N GLN A 72 -12.20 -10.58 -15.18
CA GLN A 72 -13.61 -10.39 -15.49
C GLN A 72 -13.89 -11.21 -16.76
N PRO A 73 -14.71 -12.28 -16.71
CA PRO A 73 -15.11 -12.95 -17.92
C PRO A 73 -16.00 -11.98 -18.72
N ILE A 74 -15.48 -11.54 -19.86
CA ILE A 74 -16.26 -10.82 -20.85
C ILE A 74 -17.25 -11.82 -21.44
N LEU A 75 -18.52 -11.66 -21.10
CA LEU A 75 -19.62 -12.47 -21.62
C LEU A 75 -19.81 -12.08 -23.10
N ALA A 76 -19.33 -12.92 -24.01
CA ALA A 76 -19.67 -12.84 -25.43
C ALA A 76 -20.98 -13.61 -25.65
N THR A 77 -21.99 -12.89 -26.15
CA THR A 77 -23.25 -13.42 -26.70
C THR A 77 -23.10 -13.64 -28.19
#